data_AF-A0A151A2E7-F1
#
_entry.id   AF-A0A151A2E7-F1
#
_cell.length_a   1.000
_cell.length_b   1.000
_cell.length_c   1.000
_cell.angle_alpha   90.00
_cell.angle_beta   90.00
_cell.angle_gamma   90.00
#
_symmetry.space_group_name_H-M   'P 1'
#
loop_
_entity.id
_entity.type
_entity.pdbx_description
1 polymer ?
#
loop_
_entity_poly.entity_id
_entity_poly.type
_entity_poly.pdbx_seq_one_letter_code
_entity_poly.pdbx_strand_id
1 'polypeptide(L)'
;MKRTAEKVLTWIGILFQILMIAVMALALPFLNDPSIKNEAINRIESMKANGSLNQGLSQVTPSELFDLVKHGAIIIVIIAIVCFILAIIMTQLMRRIPKTIGVLLILMAIVNLLTGNLITSLLWLIAGIMLMARSDKAKQYTKKQAKQVKDRATKKGSQSSQQYKRSNRK
;
A
#
# COMPACT_ATOMS: atom_id res chain seq x y z
N MET A 1 -19.92 -9.08 -12.27
CA MET A 1 -20.05 -8.33 -11.00
C MET A 1 -18.85 -7.40 -10.83
N LYS A 2 -19.15 -6.13 -10.51
CA LYS A 2 -18.30 -4.94 -10.60
C LYS A 2 -16.93 -5.14 -9.91
N ARG A 3 -15.84 -5.14 -10.69
CA ARG A 3 -14.44 -5.05 -10.21
C ARG A 3 -14.08 -3.64 -9.69
N THR A 4 -15.09 -2.80 -9.46
CA THR A 4 -14.95 -1.38 -9.13
C THR A 4 -14.48 -1.19 -7.69
N ALA A 5 -14.99 -1.96 -6.73
CA ALA A 5 -14.60 -1.81 -5.33
C ALA A 5 -13.10 -2.06 -5.08
N GLU A 6 -12.51 -3.07 -5.72
CA GLU A 6 -11.07 -3.35 -5.60
C GLU A 6 -10.23 -2.20 -6.17
N LYS A 7 -10.56 -1.74 -7.38
CA LYS A 7 -9.83 -0.62 -7.99
C LYS A 7 -10.01 0.67 -7.20
N VAL A 8 -11.24 0.99 -6.80
CA VAL A 8 -11.55 2.22 -6.08
C VAL A 8 -10.84 2.26 -4.73
N LEU A 9 -10.77 1.15 -3.98
CA LEU A 9 -10.10 1.13 -2.68
C LEU A 9 -8.58 1.29 -2.80
N THR A 10 -7.94 0.65 -3.79
CA THR A 10 -6.51 0.85 -4.02
C THR A 10 -6.21 2.26 -4.50
N TRP A 11 -7.04 2.82 -5.38
CA TRP A 11 -6.93 4.21 -5.83
C TRP A 11 -7.17 5.20 -4.69
N ILE A 12 -8.08 4.92 -3.75
CA ILE A 12 -8.32 5.77 -2.58
C ILE A 12 -7.09 5.81 -1.67
N GLY A 13 -6.44 4.66 -1.43
CA GLY A 13 -5.23 4.60 -0.61
C GLY A 13 -4.05 5.33 -1.25
N ILE A 14 -3.90 5.20 -2.58
CA ILE A 14 -2.90 5.93 -3.37
C ILE A 14 -3.14 7.44 -3.35
N LEU A 15 -4.39 7.86 -3.56
CA LEU A 15 -4.76 9.27 -3.50
C LEU A 15 -4.46 9.86 -2.11
N PHE A 16 -4.79 9.13 -1.05
CA PHE A 16 -4.52 9.55 0.31
C PHE A 16 -3.02 9.60 0.63
N GLN A 17 -2.23 8.65 0.11
CA GLN A 17 -0.77 8.65 0.26
C GLN A 17 -0.13 9.85 -0.43
N ILE A 18 -0.57 10.18 -1.65
CA ILE A 18 -0.11 11.36 -2.39
C ILE A 18 -0.48 12.63 -1.62
N LEU A 19 -1.71 12.70 -1.08
CA LEU A 19 -2.16 13.85 -0.30
C LEU A 19 -1.26 14.09 0.92
N MET A 20 -0.92 13.04 1.68
CA MET A 20 -0.04 13.14 2.84
C MET A 20 1.37 13.60 2.45
N ILE A 21 1.94 13.02 1.38
CA ILE A 21 3.26 13.42 0.87
C ILE A 21 3.23 14.87 0.41
N ALA A 22 2.16 15.31 -0.28
CA ALA A 22 2.02 16.67 -0.76
C ALA A 22 1.95 17.70 0.38
N VAL A 23 1.16 17.42 1.43
CA VAL A 23 1.08 18.29 2.62
C VAL A 23 2.44 18.38 3.31
N MET A 24 3.11 17.24 3.51
CA MET A 24 4.42 17.23 4.17
C MET A 24 5.49 17.92 3.31
N ALA A 25 5.49 17.69 2.00
CA ALA A 25 6.41 18.35 1.06
C ALA A 25 6.21 19.86 1.02
N LEU A 26 4.96 20.33 1.15
CA LEU A 26 4.66 21.76 1.26
C LEU A 26 5.14 22.35 2.60
N ALA A 27 5.17 21.55 3.68
CA ALA A 27 5.65 21.98 4.99
C ALA A 27 7.20 22.04 5.10
N LEU A 28 7.94 21.23 4.33
CA LEU A 28 9.40 21.23 4.31
C LEU A 28 10.07 22.61 4.08
N PRO A 29 9.65 23.45 3.11
CA PRO A 29 10.24 24.77 2.93
C PRO A 29 10.04 25.69 4.13
N PHE A 30 8.90 25.57 4.85
CA PHE A 30 8.66 26.34 6.07
C PHE A 30 9.60 25.92 7.22
N LEU A 31 9.98 24.65 7.30
CA LEU A 31 10.97 24.16 8.27
C LEU A 31 12.41 24.62 7.98
N ASN A 32 12.66 25.13 6.77
CA ASN A 32 13.96 25.70 6.39
C ASN A 32 14.03 27.22 6.61
N ASP A 33 12.92 27.87 7.00
CA ASP A 33 12.89 29.31 7.27
C ASP A 33 13.57 29.62 8.61
N PRO A 34 14.50 30.58 8.67
CA PRO A 34 15.19 30.96 9.90
C PRO A 34 14.25 31.50 10.97
N SER A 35 13.13 32.14 10.59
CA SER A 35 12.13 32.68 11.52
C SER A 35 11.41 31.56 12.26
N ILE A 36 10.97 30.54 11.52
CA ILE A 36 10.32 29.34 12.07
C ILE A 36 11.30 28.54 12.94
N LYS A 37 12.56 28.42 12.49
CA LYS A 37 13.62 27.79 13.28
C LYS A 37 13.81 28.48 14.63
N ASN A 38 13.91 29.81 14.66
CA ASN A 38 14.12 30.56 15.89
C ASN A 38 12.91 30.45 16.84
N GLU A 39 11.68 30.53 16.32
CA GLU A 39 10.48 30.33 17.13
C GLU A 39 10.41 28.91 17.71
N ALA A 40 10.72 27.90 16.89
CA ALA A 40 10.74 26.51 17.34
C ALA A 40 11.81 26.26 18.42
N ILE A 41 13.00 26.84 18.28
CA ILE A 41 14.08 26.78 19.28
C ILE A 41 13.61 27.40 20.61
N ASN A 42 13.00 28.58 20.57
CA ASN A 42 12.47 29.24 21.77
C ASN A 42 11.39 28.39 22.46
N ARG A 43 10.51 27.73 21.68
CA ARG A 43 9.51 26.80 22.22
C ARG A 43 10.16 25.56 22.85
N ILE A 44 11.17 24.98 22.22
CA ILE A 44 11.92 23.85 22.78
C ILE A 44 12.63 24.25 24.08
N GLU A 45 13.20 25.45 24.12
CA GLU A 45 13.83 26.00 25.33
C GLU A 45 12.82 26.17 26.47
N SER A 46 11.62 26.69 26.18
CA SER A 46 10.55 26.79 27.18
C SER A 46 10.08 25.41 27.68
N MET A 47 9.99 24.41 26.81
CA MET A 47 9.66 23.02 27.19
C MET A 47 10.77 22.38 28.03
N LYS A 48 12.03 22.69 27.73
CA LYS A 48 13.19 22.25 28.51
C LYS A 48 13.18 22.84 29.92
N ALA A 49 12.94 24.14 30.03
CA ALA A 49 12.88 24.85 31.30
C ALA A 49 11.74 24.35 32.20
N ASN A 50 10.61 23.97 31.60
CA ASN A 50 9.43 23.48 32.32
C ASN A 50 9.49 21.97 32.65
N GLY A 51 10.60 21.29 32.34
CA GLY A 51 10.78 19.86 32.62
C GLY A 51 9.90 18.91 31.81
N SER A 52 9.27 19.39 30.73
CA SER A 52 8.40 18.57 29.88
C SER A 52 9.18 17.72 28.85
N LEU A 53 10.49 17.92 28.75
CA LEU A 53 11.37 17.10 27.92
C LEU A 53 11.90 15.91 28.72
N ASN A 54 11.97 14.76 28.05
CA ASN A 54 12.51 13.54 28.63
C ASN A 54 13.96 13.76 29.07
N GLN A 55 14.38 13.19 30.21
CA GLN A 55 15.70 13.43 30.82
C GLN A 55 16.88 13.15 29.86
N GLY A 56 16.72 12.18 28.95
CA GLY A 56 17.71 11.89 27.91
C GLY A 56 17.83 12.97 26.82
N LEU A 57 16.77 13.75 26.57
CA LEU A 57 16.76 14.86 25.61
C LEU A 57 17.11 16.21 26.24
N SER A 58 16.99 16.34 27.57
CA SER A 58 17.33 17.56 28.31
C SER A 58 18.83 17.92 28.27
N GLN A 59 19.69 16.99 27.86
CA GLN A 59 21.13 17.24 27.67
C GLN A 59 21.46 17.77 26.28
N VAL A 60 20.54 17.69 25.33
CA VAL A 60 20.75 18.11 23.94
C VAL A 60 20.40 19.60 23.79
N THR A 61 21.13 20.33 22.95
CA THR A 61 20.86 21.76 22.71
C THR A 61 19.54 21.91 21.93
N PRO A 62 18.71 22.93 22.22
CA PRO A 62 17.46 23.16 21.47
C PRO A 62 17.63 23.23 19.95
N SER A 63 18.76 23.78 19.48
CA SER A 63 19.14 23.83 18.06
C SER A 63 19.37 22.43 17.47
N GLU A 64 20.09 21.56 18.19
CA GLU A 64 20.38 20.19 17.77
C GLU A 64 19.10 19.33 17.77
N LEU A 65 18.21 19.53 18.75
CA LEU A 65 16.89 18.89 18.78
C LEU A 65 16.05 19.28 17.56
N PHE A 66 16.03 20.56 17.20
CA PHE A 66 15.33 21.03 16.00
C PHE A 66 15.93 20.41 14.73
N ASP A 67 17.26 20.35 14.60
CA ASP A 67 17.91 19.76 13.45
C ASP A 67 17.68 18.23 13.35
N LEU A 68 17.57 17.53 14.49
CA LEU A 68 17.18 16.11 14.53
C LEU A 68 15.74 15.90 14.05
N VAL A 69 14.79 16.73 14.51
CA VAL A 69 13.39 16.68 14.07
C VAL A 69 13.29 16.96 12.57
N LYS A 70 14.02 17.97 12.08
CA LYS A 70 14.08 18.31 10.65
C LYS A 70 14.62 17.16 9.81
N HIS A 71 15.75 16.57 10.21
CA HIS A 71 16.30 15.40 9.51
C HIS A 71 15.35 14.21 9.54
N GLY A 72 14.72 13.93 10.69
CA GLY A 72 13.72 12.88 10.82
C GLY A 72 12.53 13.08 9.87
N ALA A 73 12.01 14.31 9.79
CA ALA A 73 10.93 14.66 8.87
C ALA A 73 11.31 14.41 7.40
N ILE A 74 12.52 14.79 6.98
CA ILE A 74 13.01 14.54 5.62
C ILE A 74 13.13 13.03 5.33
N ILE A 75 13.71 12.26 6.25
CA ILE A 75 13.86 10.80 6.10
C ILE A 75 12.49 10.13 5.96
N ILE A 76 11.51 10.51 6.78
CA ILE A 76 10.14 9.97 6.72
C ILE A 76 9.52 10.25 5.34
N VAL A 77 9.71 11.45 4.79
CA VAL A 77 9.22 11.80 3.44
C VAL A 77 9.88 10.93 2.37
N ILE A 78 11.20 10.72 2.44
CA ILE A 78 11.91 9.86 1.48
C ILE A 78 11.38 8.42 1.55
N ILE A 79 11.21 7.86 2.75
CA ILE A 79 10.65 6.52 2.94
C ILE A 79 9.22 6.45 2.38
N ALA A 80 8.39 7.47 2.61
CA ALA A 80 7.02 7.54 2.09
C ALA A 80 6.99 7.53 0.55
N ILE A 81 7.92 8.22 -0.11
CA ILE A 81 8.06 8.23 -1.58
C ILE A 81 8.48 6.83 -2.08
N VAL A 82 9.45 6.19 -1.44
CA VAL A 82 9.87 4.82 -1.81
C VAL A 82 8.71 3.83 -1.66
N CYS A 83 7.96 3.91 -0.54
CA CYS A 83 6.76 3.12 -0.33
C CYS A 83 5.68 3.39 -1.39
N PHE A 84 5.51 4.64 -1.82
CA PHE A 84 4.58 5.01 -2.89
C PHE A 84 4.95 4.36 -4.23
N ILE A 85 6.23 4.37 -4.60
CA ILE A 85 6.72 3.70 -5.83
C ILE A 85 6.47 2.19 -5.75
N LEU A 86 6.76 1.57 -4.60
CA LEU A 86 6.45 0.15 -4.38
C LEU A 86 4.95 -0.12 -4.49
N ALA A 87 4.09 0.76 -3.97
CA ALA A 87 2.64 0.65 -4.10
C ALA A 87 2.20 0.60 -5.56
N ILE A 88 2.72 1.52 -6.39
CA ILE A 88 2.44 1.56 -7.83
C ILE A 88 2.87 0.24 -8.50
N ILE A 89 4.09 -0.23 -8.23
CA ILE A 89 4.60 -1.50 -8.78
C ILE A 89 3.67 -2.67 -8.39
N MET A 90 3.22 -2.70 -7.13
CA MET A 90 2.30 -3.72 -6.63
C MET A 90 0.92 -3.64 -7.32
N THR A 91 0.38 -2.44 -7.55
CA THR A 91 -0.88 -2.30 -8.29
C THR A 91 -0.80 -2.83 -9.72
N GLN A 92 0.36 -2.67 -10.37
CA GLN A 92 0.59 -3.21 -11.71
C GLN A 92 0.71 -4.75 -11.69
N LEU A 93 1.24 -5.30 -10.59
CA LEU A 93 1.40 -6.73 -10.39
C LEU A 93 0.10 -7.44 -9.98
N MET A 94 -0.94 -6.69 -9.58
CA MET A 94 -2.29 -7.19 -9.25
C MET A 94 -2.93 -7.97 -10.41
N ARG A 95 -2.46 -7.74 -11.65
CA ARG A 95 -2.93 -8.46 -12.84
C ARG A 95 -2.33 -9.88 -12.98
N ARG A 96 -1.20 -10.19 -12.33
CA ARG A 96 -0.49 -11.49 -12.46
C ARG A 96 -0.48 -12.36 -11.20
N ILE A 97 -0.37 -11.80 -9.99
CA ILE A 97 -0.24 -12.58 -8.74
C ILE A 97 -0.88 -11.86 -7.53
N PRO A 98 -2.21 -11.90 -7.38
CA PRO A 98 -2.91 -11.18 -6.30
C PRO A 98 -2.59 -11.69 -4.89
N LYS A 99 -2.02 -12.90 -4.77
CA LYS A 99 -1.71 -13.54 -3.48
C LYS A 99 -0.59 -12.85 -2.70
N THR A 100 0.48 -12.45 -3.39
CA THR A 100 1.68 -11.92 -2.73
C THR A 100 1.49 -10.47 -2.31
N ILE A 101 0.65 -9.74 -3.03
CA ILE A 101 0.41 -8.31 -2.82
C ILE A 101 -0.42 -8.06 -1.54
N GLY A 102 -1.34 -8.98 -1.18
CA GLY A 102 -2.16 -8.84 0.02
C GLY A 102 -1.32 -8.89 1.30
N VAL A 103 -0.34 -9.79 1.34
CA VAL A 103 0.60 -9.94 2.46
C VAL A 103 1.54 -8.72 2.55
N LEU A 104 2.01 -8.20 1.41
CA LEU A 104 2.84 -7.01 1.37
C LEU A 104 2.10 -5.74 1.84
N LEU A 105 0.80 -5.62 1.52
CA LEU A 105 -0.05 -4.53 2.01
C LEU A 105 -0.26 -4.61 3.53
N ILE A 106 -0.38 -5.81 4.09
CA ILE A 106 -0.47 -6.00 5.55
C ILE A 106 0.85 -5.59 6.22
N LEU A 107 2.00 -5.95 5.64
CA LEU A 107 3.30 -5.48 6.12
C LEU A 107 3.39 -3.94 6.10
N MET A 108 2.92 -3.30 5.04
CA MET A 108 2.86 -1.84 4.96
C MET A 108 1.90 -1.22 5.97
N ALA A 109 0.79 -1.88 6.30
CA ALA A 109 -0.11 -1.44 7.35
C ALA A 109 0.57 -1.46 8.73
N ILE A 110 1.37 -2.49 9.01
CA ILE A 110 2.15 -2.60 10.26
C ILE A 110 3.21 -1.50 10.34
N VAL A 111 3.93 -1.23 9.24
CA VAL A 111 4.92 -0.14 9.19
C VAL A 111 4.25 1.21 9.44
N ASN A 112 3.12 1.49 8.79
CA ASN A 112 2.39 2.75 9.00
C ASN A 112 1.78 2.88 10.40
N LEU A 113 1.43 1.76 11.04
CA LEU A 113 0.98 1.73 12.43
C LEU A 113 2.08 2.19 13.38
N LEU A 114 3.30 1.71 13.18
CA LEU A 114 4.49 2.12 13.94
C LEU A 114 4.85 3.60 13.74
N THR A 115 4.53 4.17 12.58
CA THR A 115 4.74 5.60 12.29
C THR A 115 3.63 6.51 12.90
N GLY A 116 2.63 5.94 13.58
CA GLY A 116 1.54 6.70 14.21
C GLY A 116 0.40 7.09 13.27
N ASN A 117 0.43 6.65 12.00
CA ASN A 117 -0.60 6.95 11.01
C ASN A 117 -1.70 5.88 11.01
N LEU A 118 -2.56 5.90 12.03
CA LEU A 118 -3.66 4.95 12.23
C LEU A 118 -4.62 4.87 11.04
N ILE A 119 -4.98 6.02 10.46
CA ILE A 119 -5.93 6.11 9.33
C ILE A 119 -5.36 5.43 8.09
N THR A 120 -4.11 5.73 7.76
CA THR A 120 -3.41 5.11 6.63
C THR A 120 -3.20 3.62 6.90
N SER A 121 -2.77 3.23 8.10
CA SER A 121 -2.62 1.83 8.49
C SER A 121 -3.92 1.03 8.27
N LEU A 122 -5.06 1.56 8.71
CA LEU A 122 -6.35 0.90 8.58
C LEU A 122 -6.77 0.75 7.11
N LEU A 123 -6.53 1.75 6.26
CA LEU A 123 -6.79 1.65 4.82
C LEU A 123 -5.95 0.54 4.17
N TRP A 124 -4.66 0.47 4.49
CA TRP A 124 -3.75 -0.54 3.93
C TRP A 124 -4.05 -1.94 4.46
N LEU A 125 -4.48 -2.05 5.72
CA LEU A 125 -4.92 -3.31 6.33
C LEU A 125 -6.17 -3.86 5.63
N ILE A 126 -7.20 -3.02 5.46
CA ILE A 126 -8.45 -3.40 4.79
C ILE A 126 -8.16 -3.81 3.35
N ALA A 127 -7.31 -3.06 2.63
CA ALA A 127 -6.90 -3.39 1.27
C ALA A 127 -6.16 -4.74 1.19
N GLY A 128 -5.25 -5.02 2.13
CA GLY A 128 -4.51 -6.28 2.21
C GLY A 128 -5.42 -7.49 2.46
N ILE A 129 -6.31 -7.40 3.44
CA ILE A 129 -7.28 -8.45 3.78
C ILE A 129 -8.26 -8.68 2.62
N MET A 130 -8.77 -7.61 2.00
CA MET A 130 -9.71 -7.70 0.88
C MET A 130 -9.09 -8.35 -0.35
N LEU A 131 -7.80 -8.09 -0.63
CA LEU A 131 -7.08 -8.73 -1.73
C LEU A 131 -6.85 -10.23 -1.48
N MET A 132 -6.56 -10.60 -0.22
CA MET A 132 -6.36 -12.00 0.18
C MET A 132 -7.67 -12.81 0.10
N ALA A 133 -8.77 -12.27 0.63
CA ALA A 133 -10.08 -12.93 0.64
C ALA A 133 -10.67 -13.19 -0.77
N ARG A 134 -10.23 -12.44 -1.79
CA ARG A 134 -10.70 -12.61 -3.17
C ARG A 134 -9.83 -13.51 -4.05
N SER A 135 -8.59 -13.79 -3.65
CA SER A 135 -7.70 -14.71 -4.38
C SER A 135 -8.33 -16.10 -4.56
N ASP A 136 -9.14 -16.54 -3.58
CA ASP A 136 -9.82 -17.83 -3.64
C ASP A 136 -10.96 -17.87 -4.66
N LYS A 137 -11.65 -16.74 -4.89
CA LYS A 137 -12.72 -16.69 -5.90
C LYS A 137 -12.14 -16.67 -7.31
N ALA A 138 -11.03 -15.94 -7.54
CA ALA A 138 -10.35 -15.91 -8.83
C ALA A 138 -9.88 -17.32 -9.28
N LYS A 139 -9.36 -18.13 -8.36
CA LYS A 139 -9.01 -19.54 -8.64
C LYS A 139 -10.21 -20.40 -9.01
N GLN A 140 -11.36 -20.18 -8.38
CA GLN A 140 -12.57 -20.94 -8.69
C GLN A 140 -13.08 -20.63 -10.11
N TYR A 141 -12.97 -19.37 -10.57
CA TYR A 141 -13.32 -19.02 -11.96
C TYR A 141 -12.34 -19.61 -12.98
N THR A 142 -11.02 -19.53 -12.74
CA THR A 142 -10.02 -20.11 -13.66
C THR A 142 -10.11 -21.63 -13.71
N LYS A 143 -10.32 -22.33 -12.58
CA LYS A 143 -10.56 -23.78 -12.56
C LYS A 143 -11.86 -24.16 -13.29
N LYS A 144 -12.94 -23.38 -13.13
CA LYS A 144 -14.20 -23.62 -13.85
C LYS A 144 -14.05 -23.44 -15.36
N GLN A 145 -13.31 -22.43 -15.81
CA GLN A 145 -13.07 -22.22 -17.25
C GLN A 145 -12.14 -23.28 -17.84
N ALA A 146 -11.08 -23.68 -17.13
CA ALA A 146 -10.21 -24.78 -17.56
C ALA A 146 -10.98 -26.12 -17.65
N LYS A 147 -11.92 -26.37 -16.72
CA LYS A 147 -12.78 -27.56 -16.74
C LYS A 147 -13.78 -27.51 -17.91
N GLN A 148 -14.44 -26.38 -18.17
CA GLN A 148 -15.37 -26.21 -19.29
C GLN A 148 -14.71 -26.33 -20.67
N VAL A 149 -13.47 -25.84 -20.84
CA VAL A 149 -12.72 -26.00 -22.09
C VAL A 149 -12.35 -27.48 -22.31
N LYS A 150 -11.97 -28.19 -21.24
CA LYS A 150 -11.65 -29.62 -21.31
C LYS A 150 -12.88 -30.46 -21.66
N ASP A 151 -14.03 -30.19 -21.03
CA ASP A 151 -15.29 -30.91 -21.27
C ASP A 151 -15.85 -30.67 -22.68
N ARG A 152 -15.64 -29.47 -23.25
CA ARG A 152 -16.03 -29.18 -24.64
C ARG A 152 -15.14 -29.89 -25.67
N ALA A 153 -13.85 -30.05 -25.39
CA ALA A 153 -12.92 -30.75 -26.27
C ALA A 153 -13.20 -32.27 -26.33
N THR A 154 -13.50 -32.91 -25.19
CA THR A 154 -13.88 -34.33 -25.14
C THR A 154 -15.18 -34.61 -25.88
N LYS A 155 -16.19 -33.74 -25.72
CA LYS A 155 -17.50 -33.93 -26.37
C LYS A 155 -17.41 -33.84 -27.90
N LYS A 156 -16.56 -32.96 -28.43
CA LYS A 156 -16.31 -32.81 -29.88
C LYS A 156 -15.59 -34.02 -30.48
N GLY A 157 -14.62 -34.59 -29.77
CA GLY A 157 -13.88 -35.79 -30.20
C GLY A 157 -14.74 -37.06 -30.23
N SER A 158 -15.70 -37.19 -29.30
CA SER A 158 -16.64 -38.30 -29.30
C SER A 158 -17.66 -38.22 -30.44
N GLN A 159 -18.09 -37.02 -30.83
CA GLN A 159 -19.04 -36.83 -31.95
C GLN A 159 -18.38 -37.09 -33.32
N SER A 160 -17.15 -36.64 -33.54
CA SER A 160 -16.44 -36.90 -34.80
C SER A 160 -16.15 -38.39 -35.02
N SER A 161 -15.85 -39.13 -33.94
CA SER A 161 -15.59 -40.57 -33.98
C SER A 161 -16.86 -41.39 -34.26
N GLN A 162 -18.02 -40.94 -33.78
CA GLN A 162 -19.31 -41.56 -34.09
C GLN A 162 -19.78 -41.25 -35.53
N GLN A 163 -19.47 -40.06 -36.04
CA GLN A 163 -19.82 -39.66 -37.40
C GLN A 163 -19.00 -40.43 -38.45
N TYR A 164 -17.71 -40.66 -38.19
CA TYR A 164 -16.83 -41.49 -39.03
C TYR A 164 -17.27 -42.96 -39.08
N LYS A 165 -17.67 -43.54 -37.94
CA LYS A 165 -18.21 -44.92 -37.89
C LYS A 165 -19.55 -45.08 -38.62
N ARG A 166 -20.34 -44.00 -38.77
CA ARG A 166 -21.61 -44.02 -39.49
C ARG A 166 -21.46 -43.87 -41.00
N SER A 167 -20.45 -43.13 -41.50
CA SER A 167 -20.25 -42.99 -42.95
C SER A 167 -19.65 -44.26 -43.57
N ASN A 168 -18.83 -45.01 -42.84
CA ASN A 168 -18.21 -46.27 -43.31
C ASN A 168 -19.11 -47.52 -43.21
N ARG A 169 -20.41 -47.34 -42.87
CA ARG A 169 -21.40 -48.43 -42.80
C ARG A 169 -22.45 -48.40 -43.93
N LYS A 170 -22.30 -47.50 -44.89
CA LYS A 170 -23.09 -47.47 -46.14
C LYS A 170 -22.18 -47.89 -47.28
#